data_AF-A0A2V5QXN0-F1
#
_entry.id   AF-A0A2V5QXN0-F1
#
_cell.length_a   1.000
_cell.length_b   1.000
_cell.length_c   1.000
_cell.angle_alpha   90.00
_cell.angle_beta   90.00
_cell.angle_gamma   90.00
#
_symmetry.space_group_name_H-M   'P 1'
#
loop_
_entity.id
_entity.type
_entity.pdbx_description
1 polymer ?
#
loop_
_entity_poly.entity_id
_entity_poly.type
_entity_poly.pdbx_seq_one_letter_code
_entity_poly.pdbx_strand_id
1 'polypeptide(L)' 'MRTTRWSGAGIAPTFKEGKQAEFLVEEFFPWKLIERIGVRSQRVYQQVSNQLSRLEHRPRLELRSEWYY' A
#
# COMPACT_ATOMS: atom_id res chain seq x y z
N MET A 1 6.34 -17.80 17.42
CA MET A 1 6.27 -18.77 16.31
C MET A 1 6.74 -18.05 15.05
N ARG A 2 7.77 -18.56 14.36
CA ARG A 2 8.43 -17.91 13.22
C ARG A 2 8.05 -18.66 11.94
N THR A 3 7.37 -18.02 11.00
CA THR A 3 6.91 -18.67 9.75
C THR A 3 7.91 -18.40 8.62
N THR A 4 8.74 -19.40 8.27
CA THR A 4 9.81 -19.29 7.26
C THR A 4 9.41 -19.90 5.89
N ARG A 5 8.14 -19.85 5.48
CA ARG A 5 7.72 -20.39 4.17
C ARG A 5 6.93 -19.37 3.36
N TRP A 6 7.66 -18.54 2.63
CA TRP A 6 7.13 -17.58 1.64
C TRP A 6 7.29 -18.07 0.19
N SER A 7 7.00 -19.34 -0.05
CA SER A 7 6.80 -19.86 -1.40
C SER A 7 6.25 -21.28 -1.34
N GLY A 8 5.07 -21.49 -1.93
CA GLY A 8 4.51 -22.82 -2.13
C GLY A 8 5.52 -23.71 -2.88
N ALA A 9 5.74 -24.92 -2.36
CA ALA A 9 6.60 -25.90 -3.02
C ALA A 9 5.91 -26.36 -4.32
N GLY A 10 6.61 -26.29 -5.45
CA GLY A 10 6.17 -26.90 -6.72
C GLY A 10 5.87 -25.99 -7.91
N ILE A 11 6.16 -24.68 -7.85
CA ILE A 11 5.87 -23.75 -8.97
C ILE A 11 7.16 -23.41 -9.72
N ALA A 12 7.17 -23.65 -11.03
CA ALA A 12 8.27 -23.31 -11.92
C ALA A 12 8.65 -21.81 -11.82
N PRO A 13 9.94 -21.45 -11.81
CA PRO A 13 10.39 -20.06 -11.63
C PRO A 13 9.85 -19.10 -12.71
N THR A 14 9.53 -19.62 -13.90
CA THR A 14 8.96 -18.88 -15.04
C THR A 14 7.50 -18.41 -14.83
N PHE A 15 6.82 -18.85 -13.79
CA PHE A 15 5.44 -18.43 -13.45
C PHE A 15 5.38 -17.36 -12.34
N LYS A 16 6.54 -16.84 -11.88
CA LYS A 16 6.63 -15.87 -10.78
C LYS A 16 6.84 -14.41 -11.23
N GLU A 17 7.04 -14.16 -12.52
CA GLU A 17 7.26 -12.82 -13.06
C GLU A 17 5.94 -12.20 -13.48
N GLY A 18 5.32 -11.51 -12.53
CA GLY A 18 3.99 -10.94 -12.64
C GLY A 18 3.29 -10.84 -11.30
N LYS A 19 3.91 -11.37 -10.23
CA LYS A 19 3.50 -11.04 -8.87
C LYS A 19 3.75 -9.55 -8.64
N GLN A 20 2.67 -8.81 -8.59
CA GLN A 20 2.60 -7.51 -7.92
C GLN A 20 3.45 -7.63 -6.64
N ALA A 21 4.41 -6.72 -6.46
CA ALA A 21 5.17 -6.65 -5.24
C ALA A 21 4.24 -6.13 -4.13
N GLU A 22 3.38 -7.02 -3.62
CA GLU A 22 2.71 -6.83 -2.35
C GLU A 22 3.81 -6.86 -1.29
N PHE A 23 4.21 -5.67 -0.84
CA PHE A 23 5.17 -5.54 0.24
C PHE A 23 4.55 -6.14 1.50
N LEU A 24 5.22 -7.16 2.03
CA LEU A 24 4.86 -7.75 3.31
C LEU A 24 5.55 -6.96 4.41
N VAL A 25 4.75 -6.33 5.26
CA VAL A 25 5.21 -5.67 6.47
C VAL A 25 4.83 -6.56 7.65
N GLU A 26 5.82 -6.94 8.45
CA GLU A 26 5.61 -7.59 9.74
C GLU A 26 5.61 -6.51 10.84
N GLU A 27 4.58 -6.52 11.69
CA GLU A 27 4.37 -5.65 12.86
C GLU A 27 4.16 -4.15 12.58
N PHE A 28 5.09 -3.46 11.90
CA PHE A 28 5.06 -2.01 11.80
C PHE A 28 5.73 -1.47 10.53
N PHE A 29 5.11 -0.45 9.93
CA PHE A 29 5.72 0.37 8.89
C PHE A 29 5.76 1.85 9.32
N PRO A 30 6.90 2.55 9.21
CA PRO A 30 6.99 3.95 9.61
C PRO A 30 6.11 4.88 8.76
N TRP A 31 5.16 5.58 9.40
CA TRP A 31 4.26 6.54 8.74
C TRP A 31 5.00 7.58 7.89
N LYS A 32 6.12 8.11 8.40
CA LYS A 32 6.95 9.12 7.73
C LYS A 32 7.53 8.70 6.37
N LEU A 33 7.55 7.40 6.08
CA LEU A 33 8.07 6.87 4.81
C LEU A 33 6.98 6.73 3.74
N ILE A 34 5.71 6.97 4.08
CA ILE A 34 4.64 7.03 3.08
C ILE A 34 4.74 8.37 2.37
N GLU A 35 4.91 8.37 1.05
CA GLU A 35 5.08 9.61 0.26
C GLU A 35 3.79 10.06 -0.43
N ARG A 36 2.91 9.12 -0.77
CA ARG A 36 1.67 9.37 -1.51
C ARG A 36 0.53 8.49 -1.01
N ILE A 37 -0.66 9.06 -0.99
CA ILE A 37 -1.94 8.35 -0.83
C ILE A 37 -2.78 8.67 -2.07
N GLY A 38 -3.21 7.63 -2.79
CA GLY A 38 -4.18 7.76 -3.88
C GLY A 38 -5.55 7.26 -3.43
N VAL A 39 -6.60 7.97 -3.81
CA VAL A 39 -7.99 7.62 -3.50
C VAL A 39 -8.84 7.66 -4.76
N ARG A 40 -9.83 6.76 -4.89
CA ARG A 40 -10.62 6.65 -6.12
C ARG A 40 -11.70 7.73 -6.29
N SER A 41 -12.23 8.29 -5.20
CA SER A 41 -13.39 9.20 -5.24
C SER A 41 -13.17 10.49 -4.47
N GLN A 42 -13.85 11.56 -4.90
CA GLN A 42 -13.78 12.87 -4.27
C GLN A 42 -14.27 12.85 -2.81
N ARG A 43 -15.28 12.01 -2.51
CA ARG A 43 -15.78 11.82 -1.15
C ARG A 43 -14.67 11.31 -0.22
N VAL A 44 -13.95 10.27 -0.65
CA VAL A 44 -12.84 9.71 0.15
C VAL A 44 -11.68 10.69 0.24
N TYR A 45 -11.41 11.44 -0.83
CA TYR A 45 -10.41 12.50 -0.82
C TYR A 45 -10.66 13.52 0.30
N GLN A 46 -11.89 14.01 0.44
CA GLN A 46 -12.22 14.97 1.50
C GLN A 46 -12.06 14.37 2.89
N GLN A 47 -12.47 13.10 3.09
CA GLN A 47 -12.31 12.41 4.37
C GLN A 47 -10.84 12.28 4.76
N VAL A 48 -9.99 11.82 3.84
CA VAL A 48 -8.55 11.64 4.08
C VAL A 48 -7.88 13.01 4.28
N SER A 49 -8.22 14.01 3.48
CA SER A 49 -7.69 15.38 3.62
C SER A 49 -7.97 15.95 5.02
N ASN A 50 -9.19 15.79 5.53
CA ASN A 50 -9.55 16.24 6.87
C ASN A 50 -8.75 15.54 7.97
N GLN A 51 -8.44 14.25 7.82
CA GLN A 51 -7.60 13.51 8.76
C GLN A 51 -6.14 13.95 8.69
N LEU A 52 -5.59 14.04 7.47
CA LEU A 52 -4.20 14.47 7.24
C LEU A 52 -3.95 15.88 7.76
N SER A 53 -4.94 16.78 7.69
CA SER A 53 -4.79 18.18 8.16
C SER A 53 -4.34 18.31 9.61
N ARG A 54 -4.55 17.28 10.43
CA ARG A 54 -4.22 17.24 11.87
C ARG A 54 -2.89 16.54 12.16
N LEU A 55 -2.25 15.95 11.15
CA LEU A 55 -1.00 15.20 11.31
C LEU A 55 0.21 16.06 10.94
N GLU A 56 1.34 15.75 11.54
CA GLU A 56 2.62 16.40 11.23
C GLU A 56 3.09 16.00 9.81
N HIS A 57 3.25 14.69 9.57
CA HIS A 57 3.56 14.14 8.25
C HIS A 57 2.30 14.00 7.40
N ARG A 58 2.29 14.67 6.25
CA ARG A 58 1.16 14.81 5.34
C ARG A 58 1.57 14.39 3.92
N PRO A 59 1.54 13.09 3.61
CA PRO A 59 1.87 12.60 2.28
C PRO A 59 0.95 13.23 1.22
N ARG A 60 1.42 13.23 -0.03
CA ARG A 60 0.66 13.79 -1.14
C ARG A 60 -0.63 13.00 -1.35
N LEU A 61 -1.78 13.66 -1.23
CA LEU A 61 -3.08 13.06 -1.50
C LEU A 61 -3.51 13.35 -2.94
N GLU A 62 -3.77 12.30 -3.72
CA GLU A 62 -4.17 12.39 -5.13
C GLU A 62 -5.50 11.68 -5.38
N LEU A 63 -6.38 12.30 -6.16
CA LEU A 63 -7.53 11.60 -6.73
C LEU A 63 -7.03 10.75 -7.91
N ARG A 64 -7.21 9.43 -7.79
CA ARG A 64 -6.68 8.40 -8.68
C ARG A 64 -7.81 7.44 -9.04
N SER A 65 -8.75 7.90 -9.85
CA SER A 65 -9.91 7.10 -10.28
C SER A 65 -9.52 5.89 -11.13
N GLU A 66 -8.36 5.96 -11.76
CA GLU A 66 -7.72 4.94 -12.59
C GLU A 66 -6.94 3.89 -11.79
N TRP A 67 -6.71 4.12 -10.49
CA TRP A 67 -6.08 3.10 -9.66
C TRP A 67 -7.04 1.94 -9.47
N TYR A 68 -6.56 0.78 -9.87
CA TYR A 68 -7.26 -0.48 -9.74
C TYR A 68 -7.52 -0.76 -8.26
N TYR A 69 -8.80 -0.96 -7.94
CA TYR A 69 -9.20 -2.03 -7.04
C TYR A 69 -9.59 -3.21 -7.92
#